data_AF-A0A9X4B4J0-F1
#
_entry.id   AF-A0A9X4B4J0-F1
#
_cell.length_a   1.000
_cell.length_b   1.000
_cell.length_c   1.000
_cell.angle_alpha   90.00
_cell.angle_beta   90.00
_cell.angle_gamma   90.00
#
_symmetry.space_group_name_H-M   'P 1'
#
loop_
_entity.id
_entity.type
_entity.pdbx_description
1 polymer ?
#
loop_
_entity_poly.entity_id
_entity_poly.type
_entity_poly.pdbx_seq_one_letter_code
_entity_poly.pdbx_strand_id
1 'polypeptide(L)' 'MLENCRALREKQKRFLKEQGLNPEEFLSLGTAADYYKFYHIKKEKEVVIRR' A
#
# COMPACT_ATOMS: atom_id res chain seq x y z
N MET A 1 -16.52 -2.65 5.23
CA MET A 1 -15.45 -2.94 4.23
C MET A 1 -14.26 -1.95 4.27
N LEU A 2 -14.09 -1.16 5.34
CA LEU A 2 -12.97 -0.22 5.55
C LEU A 2 -12.16 -0.50 6.83
N GLU A 3 -12.50 -1.57 7.56
CA GLU A 3 -11.99 -1.81 8.93
C GLU A 3 -10.51 -2.22 9.00
N ASN A 4 -9.87 -2.53 7.87
CA ASN A 4 -8.45 -2.92 7.81
C ASN A 4 -7.55 -1.97 7.01
N CYS A 5 -8.07 -0.83 6.51
CA CYS A 5 -7.21 0.17 5.89
C CYS A 5 -6.42 0.92 6.97
N ARG A 6 -5.15 0.55 7.14
CA ARG A 6 -4.22 1.27 8.02
C ARG A 6 -3.47 2.32 7.23
N ALA A 7 -3.11 3.41 7.92
CA ALA A 7 -2.19 4.39 7.38
C ALA A 7 -0.87 3.72 6.98
N LEU A 8 -0.29 4.14 5.84
CA LEU A 8 1.00 3.64 5.40
C LEU A 8 2.07 3.93 6.43
N ARG A 9 2.87 2.91 6.78
CA ARG A 9 4.08 3.09 7.59
C ARG A 9 5.18 3.76 6.76
N GLU A 10 6.15 4.42 7.41
CA GLU A 10 7.28 5.06 6.72
C GLU A 10 8.00 4.13 5.73
N LYS A 11 8.24 2.86 6.11
CA LYS A 11 8.85 1.86 5.20
C LYS A 11 8.03 1.65 3.93
N GLN A 12 6.71 1.56 4.05
CA GLN A 12 5.81 1.41 2.90
C GLN A 12 5.76 2.67 2.05
N LYS A 13 5.76 3.86 2.68
CA LYS A 13 5.83 5.14 1.96
C LYS A 13 7.12 5.25 1.16
N ARG A 14 8.26 4.87 1.73
CA ARG A 14 9.54 4.81 1.00
C ARG A 14 9.50 3.79 -0.14
N PHE A 15 9.02 2.59 0.11
CA PHE A 15 8.90 1.54 -0.90
C PHE A 15 8.03 1.96 -2.09
N LEU A 16 6.87 2.59 -1.83
CA LEU A 16 6.03 3.15 -2.88
C LEU A 16 6.76 4.24 -3.66
N LYS A 17 7.44 5.17 -2.98
CA LYS A 17 8.25 6.20 -3.65
C LYS A 17 9.39 5.62 -4.50
N GLU A 18 10.06 4.57 -4.03
CA GLU A 18 11.11 3.85 -4.79
C GLU A 18 10.55 3.19 -6.06
N GLN A 19 9.30 2.73 -6.03
CA GLN A 19 8.59 2.21 -7.21
C GLN A 19 8.01 3.31 -8.11
N GLY A 20 8.21 4.61 -7.77
CA GLY A 20 7.61 5.74 -8.50
C GLY A 20 6.11 5.91 -8.25
N LEU A 21 5.57 5.31 -7.18
CA LEU A 21 4.17 5.38 -6.78
C LEU A 21 3.96 6.44 -5.70
N ASN A 22 2.81 7.11 -5.74
CA ASN A 22 2.48 8.19 -4.81
C ASN A 22 1.81 7.65 -3.54
N PRO A 23 2.49 7.60 -2.38
CA PRO A 23 1.94 6.95 -1.19
C PRO A 23 0.64 7.59 -0.67
N GLU A 24 0.39 8.86 -0.93
CA GLU A 24 -0.87 9.52 -0.52
C GLU A 24 -2.10 8.95 -1.22
N GLU A 25 -1.91 8.30 -2.38
CA GLU A 25 -2.99 7.66 -3.12
C GLU A 25 -3.17 6.18 -2.78
N PHE A 26 -2.35 5.66 -1.85
CA PHE A 26 -2.39 4.28 -1.38
C PHE A 26 -2.72 4.19 0.10
N LEU A 27 -3.49 3.16 0.46
CA LEU A 27 -3.73 2.74 1.83
C LEU A 27 -3.08 1.37 2.06
N SER A 28 -2.58 1.11 3.27
CA SER A 28 -2.07 -0.22 3.62
C SER A 28 -3.27 -1.11 3.97
N LEU A 29 -3.52 -2.14 3.16
CA LEU A 29 -4.52 -3.17 3.47
C LEU A 29 -3.92 -4.27 4.35
N GLY A 30 -2.64 -4.58 4.17
CA GLY A 30 -1.99 -5.65 4.90
C GLY A 30 -0.54 -5.79 4.53
N THR A 31 0.25 -6.37 5.42
CA THR A 31 1.65 -6.72 5.17
C THR A 31 1.84 -8.15 5.61
N ALA A 32 2.24 -9.00 4.68
CA ALA A 32 2.69 -10.37 4.93
C ALA A 32 4.22 -10.41 4.88
N ALA A 33 4.80 -11.55 5.26
CA ALA A 33 6.26 -11.74 5.20
C ALA A 33 6.80 -11.60 3.76
N ASP A 34 6.05 -12.09 2.78
CA ASP A 34 6.44 -12.12 1.36
C ASP A 34 5.92 -10.95 0.52
N TYR A 35 4.90 -10.22 0.97
CA TYR A 35 4.28 -9.17 0.17
C TYR A 35 3.63 -8.07 0.98
N TYR A 36 3.57 -6.89 0.35
CA TYR A 36 2.75 -5.77 0.77
C TYR A 36 1.44 -5.72 -0.03
N LYS A 37 0.34 -5.51 0.68
CA LYS A 37 -0.99 -5.30 0.11
C LYS A 37 -1.37 -3.84 0.29
N PHE A 38 -1.52 -3.14 -0.82
CA PHE A 38 -1.92 -1.74 -0.88
C PHE A 38 -3.29 -1.61 -1.56
N TYR A 39 -4.07 -0.62 -1.16
CA TYR A 39 -5.29 -0.22 -1.85
C TYR A 39 -5.04 1.12 -2.52
N HIS A 40 -5.22 1.20 -3.84
CA HIS A 40 -5.15 2.44 -4.56
C HIS A 40 -6.51 3.13 -4.54
N ILE A 41 -6.61 4.27 -3.87
CA ILE A 41 -7.88 4.99 -3.68
C ILE A 41 -8.40 5.52 -5.03
N LYS A 42 -7.56 6.16 -5.84
CA LYS A 42 -7.96 6.72 -7.14
C LYS A 42 -8.39 5.69 -8.18
N LYS A 43 -7.75 4.52 -8.19
CA LYS A 43 -8.07 3.45 -9.17
C LYS A 43 -9.05 2.42 -8.61
N GLU A 44 -9.43 2.56 -7.33
CA GLU A 44 -10.23 1.60 -6.56
C GLU A 44 -9.75 0.15 -6.77
N LYS A 45 -8.43 -0.04 -6.76
CA LYS A 45 -7.77 -1.31 -7.04
C LYS A 45 -6.84 -1.71 -5.93
N GLU A 46 -6.88 -2.99 -5.59
CA GLU A 46 -5.86 -3.61 -4.75
C GLU A 46 -4.59 -3.84 -5.56
N VAL A 47 -3.45 -3.46 -5.00
CA VAL A 47 -2.12 -3.67 -5.56
C VAL A 47 -1.33 -4.51 -4.57
N VAL A 48 -0.90 -5.68 -5.00
CA VAL A 48 -0.05 -6.56 -4.21
C VAL A 48 1.36 -6.49 -4.76
N ILE A 49 2.30 -6.00 -3.97
CA ILE A 49 3.70 -5.89 -4.37
C ILE A 49 4.51 -6.83 -3.48
N ARG A 50 5.19 -7.79 -4.10
CA ARG A 50 6.09 -8.71 -3.39
C ARG A 50 7.36 -7.97 -2.97
N ARG A 51 7.87 -8.29 -1.79
CA ARG A 51 9.04 -7.63 -1.21
C ARG A 51 10.33 -8.11 -1.87
#